data_AF-A0A3D3PDW3-F1
#
_entry.id   AF-A0A3D3PDW3-F1
#
_cell.length_a   1.000
_cell.length_b   1.000
_cell.length_c   1.000
_cell.angle_alpha   90.00
_cell.angle_beta   90.00
_cell.angle_gamma   90.00
#
_symmetry.space_group_name_H-M   'P 1'
#
loop_
_entity.id
_entity.type
_entity.pdbx_description
1 polymer ?
#
loop_
_entity_poly.entity_id
_entity_poly.type
_entity_poly.pdbx_seq_one_letter_code
_entity_poly.pdbx_strand_id
1 'polypeptide(L)'
;MEGEEIKQQINTWFDEKLKNPYFGAVAAVWIVSNRIVFFSLFNFDVDLSLQERIDFIHKHLQSYTFLWFTGFYATIAWAFVWGIVVMLVADQVNTFGKVLYKFCHRSKNFLLQKIEPSKWMETRDHFEIEQKNIQFEKEVKTQRLELNKVEKDHGEVQKLYAESLKSIIEKDSLISSKDQTLKLLEDQVRQYTEENNRFRVLYARYGKYDKFVEVTKTVSDLIQSKGSVLVSNADFGIDPNPCKIKELVVEYEIDSESKSLTANEGDIIEAINNQLAVSGTPKSIEGSKWLENQEKLASLMSGNWELEWIKDGKSHLEYLTVDAQGNYFIAGIHAFNLVVTEFNSDRIIINKHRLSGELKSVETLSYRDSNLIGTDSEGYNLIYKKIVEL
;
A
#
# COMPACT_ATOMS: atom_id res chain seq x y z
N MET A 1 -23.16 58.84 -26.89
CA MET A 1 -22.84 57.40 -26.71
C MET A 1 -24.11 56.55 -26.65
N GLU A 2 -25.18 56.96 -25.96
CA GLU A 2 -26.43 56.17 -25.84
C GLU A 2 -27.11 55.76 -27.16
N GLY A 3 -27.07 56.61 -28.20
CA GLY A 3 -27.77 56.32 -29.46
C GLY A 3 -27.15 55.20 -30.32
N GLU A 4 -25.84 54.98 -30.21
CA GLU A 4 -25.17 53.88 -30.94
C GLU A 4 -25.27 52.55 -30.19
N GLU A 5 -25.25 52.58 -28.85
CA GLU A 5 -25.46 51.39 -28.01
C GLU A 5 -26.88 50.83 -28.19
N ILE A 6 -27.91 51.69 -28.27
CA ILE A 6 -29.29 51.26 -28.53
C ILE A 6 -29.40 50.60 -29.92
N LYS A 7 -28.76 51.16 -30.95
CA LYS A 7 -28.77 50.56 -32.29
C LYS A 7 -28.07 49.20 -32.32
N GLN A 8 -26.94 49.05 -31.63
CA GLN A 8 -26.28 47.76 -31.52
C GLN A 8 -27.12 46.74 -30.76
N GLN A 9 -27.73 47.11 -29.62
CA GLN A 9 -28.61 46.19 -28.88
C GLN A 9 -29.81 45.72 -29.71
N ILE A 10 -30.43 46.63 -30.47
CA ILE A 10 -31.56 46.28 -31.35
C ILE A 10 -31.10 45.31 -32.45
N ASN A 11 -29.98 45.58 -33.12
CA ASN A 11 -29.47 44.71 -34.18
C ASN A 11 -29.10 43.32 -33.64
N THR A 12 -28.47 43.26 -32.47
CA THR A 12 -28.05 41.98 -31.85
C THR A 12 -29.27 41.16 -31.43
N TRP A 13 -30.31 41.80 -30.89
CA TRP A 13 -31.58 41.13 -30.53
C TRP A 13 -32.31 40.58 -31.76
N PHE A 14 -32.35 41.33 -32.86
CA PHE A 14 -32.94 40.85 -34.12
C PHE A 14 -32.16 39.67 -34.70
N ASP A 15 -30.83 39.72 -34.70
CA ASP A 15 -29.99 38.63 -35.21
C ASP A 15 -30.13 37.34 -34.38
N GLU A 16 -30.26 37.45 -33.06
CA GLU A 16 -30.48 36.28 -32.20
C GLU A 16 -31.89 35.69 -32.38
N LYS A 17 -32.92 36.53 -32.55
CA LYS A 17 -34.30 36.05 -32.72
C LYS A 17 -34.57 35.54 -34.13
N LEU A 18 -34.01 36.13 -35.18
CA LEU A 18 -34.15 35.66 -36.57
C LEU A 18 -33.42 34.34 -36.82
N LYS A 19 -32.36 34.03 -36.07
CA LYS A 19 -31.71 32.71 -36.09
C LYS A 19 -32.58 31.61 -35.47
N ASN A 20 -33.57 31.95 -34.66
CA ASN A 20 -34.46 30.95 -34.07
C ASN A 20 -35.56 30.58 -35.08
N PRO A 21 -35.57 29.33 -35.60
CA PRO A 21 -36.58 28.90 -36.58
C PRO A 21 -38.01 29.01 -36.03
N TYR A 22 -38.21 28.95 -34.71
CA TYR A 22 -39.52 29.15 -34.08
C TYR A 22 -40.01 30.59 -34.18
N PHE A 23 -39.14 31.59 -34.10
CA PHE A 23 -39.55 32.99 -34.23
C PHE A 23 -39.97 33.29 -35.67
N GLY A 24 -39.23 32.78 -36.66
CA GLY A 24 -39.63 32.86 -38.07
C GLY A 24 -40.97 32.18 -38.34
N ALA A 25 -41.21 31.01 -37.75
CA ALA A 25 -42.50 30.31 -37.87
C ALA A 25 -43.65 31.09 -37.22
N VAL A 26 -43.46 31.64 -36.01
CA VAL A 26 -44.48 32.45 -35.32
C VAL A 26 -44.76 33.75 -36.08
N ALA A 27 -43.73 34.42 -36.60
CA ALA A 27 -43.89 35.62 -37.43
C ALA A 27 -44.65 35.30 -38.73
N ALA A 28 -44.33 34.18 -39.40
CA ALA A 28 -45.04 33.74 -40.59
C ALA A 28 -46.52 33.43 -40.29
N VAL A 29 -46.81 32.70 -39.21
CA VAL A 29 -48.18 32.42 -38.77
C VAL A 29 -48.91 33.72 -38.45
N TRP A 30 -48.27 34.66 -37.75
CA TRP A 30 -48.87 35.95 -37.42
C TRP A 30 -49.19 36.78 -38.66
N ILE A 31 -48.29 36.83 -39.66
CA ILE A 31 -48.52 37.50 -40.94
C ILE A 31 -49.69 36.86 -41.69
N VAL A 32 -49.77 35.53 -41.74
CA VAL A 32 -50.86 34.80 -42.42
C VAL A 32 -52.21 35.00 -41.69
N SER A 33 -52.20 34.98 -40.36
CA SER A 33 -53.39 35.23 -39.54
C SER A 33 -53.88 36.67 -39.65
N ASN A 34 -52.97 37.65 -39.71
CA ASN A 34 -53.27 39.09 -39.78
C ASN A 34 -53.10 39.67 -41.20
N ARG A 35 -53.25 38.82 -42.23
CA ARG A 35 -52.95 39.14 -43.63
C ARG A 35 -53.67 40.38 -44.18
N ILE A 36 -54.89 40.67 -43.73
CA ILE A 36 -55.66 41.85 -44.21
C ILE A 36 -54.95 43.15 -43.81
N VAL A 37 -54.45 43.22 -42.58
CA VAL A 37 -53.68 44.36 -42.06
C VAL A 37 -52.31 44.42 -42.71
N PHE A 38 -51.68 43.26 -42.93
CA PHE A 38 -50.38 43.21 -43.57
C PHE A 38 -50.43 43.68 -45.03
N PHE A 39 -51.41 43.21 -45.82
CA PHE A 39 -51.55 43.64 -47.22
C PHE A 39 -52.02 45.09 -47.37
N SER A 40 -52.78 45.63 -46.42
CA SER A 40 -53.18 47.06 -46.46
C SER A 40 -51.98 48.00 -46.26
N LEU A 41 -50.93 47.54 -45.58
CA LEU A 41 -49.67 48.25 -45.38
C LEU A 41 -48.82 48.38 -46.67
N PHE A 42 -48.95 47.45 -47.62
CA PHE A 42 -48.14 47.42 -48.86
C PHE A 42 -48.86 47.94 -50.10
N ASN A 43 -50.10 48.42 -49.99
CA ASN A 43 -50.80 48.98 -51.15
C ASN A 43 -50.47 50.47 -51.29
N PHE A 44 -49.87 50.86 -52.42
CA PHE A 44 -49.18 52.15 -52.60
C PHE A 44 -50.02 53.27 -53.21
N ASP A 45 -51.33 53.07 -53.41
CA ASP A 45 -52.19 54.17 -53.85
C ASP A 45 -52.36 55.19 -52.71
N VAL A 46 -51.82 56.39 -52.93
CA VAL A 46 -51.78 57.47 -51.93
C VAL A 46 -53.19 57.99 -51.60
N ASP A 47 -54.14 57.83 -52.53
CA ASP A 47 -55.45 58.47 -52.47
C ASP A 47 -56.54 57.63 -51.76
N LEU A 48 -56.23 56.40 -51.33
CA LEU A 48 -57.20 55.51 -50.66
C LEU A 48 -57.05 55.56 -49.14
N SER A 49 -58.16 55.69 -48.42
CA SER A 49 -58.17 55.59 -46.95
C SER A 49 -57.91 54.15 -46.48
N LEU A 50 -57.37 53.97 -45.27
CA LEU A 50 -57.03 52.63 -44.74
C LEU A 50 -58.25 51.69 -44.73
N GLN A 51 -59.44 52.21 -44.46
CA GLN A 51 -60.68 51.44 -44.39
C GLN A 51 -61.10 50.93 -45.78
N GLU A 52 -61.03 51.78 -46.80
CA GLU A 52 -61.35 51.40 -48.18
C GLU A 52 -60.37 50.35 -48.72
N ARG A 53 -59.10 50.41 -48.31
CA ARG A 53 -58.10 49.37 -48.65
C ARG A 53 -58.46 48.03 -48.05
N ILE A 54 -58.86 48.01 -46.77
CA ILE A 54 -59.26 46.79 -46.07
C ILE A 54 -60.48 46.17 -46.76
N ASP A 55 -61.49 46.97 -47.08
CA ASP A 55 -62.72 46.50 -47.73
C ASP A 55 -62.45 45.99 -49.15
N PHE A 56 -61.58 46.67 -49.90
CA PHE A 56 -61.14 46.22 -51.23
C PHE A 56 -60.43 44.86 -51.16
N ILE A 57 -59.46 44.71 -50.25
CA ILE A 57 -58.72 43.45 -50.06
C ILE A 57 -59.68 42.34 -49.62
N HIS A 58 -60.62 42.64 -48.73
CA HIS A 58 -61.59 41.66 -48.26
C HIS A 58 -62.48 41.16 -49.40
N LYS A 59 -63.02 42.08 -50.21
CA LYS A 59 -63.85 41.76 -51.38
C LYS A 59 -63.08 40.97 -52.43
N HIS A 60 -61.84 41.39 -52.72
CA HIS A 60 -60.99 40.72 -53.72
C HIS A 60 -60.60 39.31 -53.29
N LEU A 61 -60.32 39.11 -51.99
CA LEU A 61 -59.98 37.77 -51.50
C LEU A 61 -61.21 36.86 -51.42
N GLN A 62 -62.39 37.37 -51.09
CA GLN A 62 -63.62 36.58 -50.99
C GLN A 62 -64.17 36.09 -52.34
N SER A 63 -63.85 36.76 -53.45
CA SER A 63 -64.40 36.39 -54.77
C SER A 63 -63.88 35.06 -55.32
N TYR A 64 -62.83 34.48 -54.72
CA TYR A 64 -62.25 33.23 -55.19
C TYR A 64 -62.84 32.03 -54.46
N THR A 65 -63.40 31.10 -55.24
CA THR A 65 -63.81 29.78 -54.77
C THR A 65 -63.05 28.73 -55.57
N PHE A 66 -62.43 27.78 -54.87
CA PHE A 66 -61.71 26.68 -55.49
C PHE A 66 -61.95 25.41 -54.67
N LEU A 67 -62.65 24.45 -55.28
CA LEU A 67 -63.15 23.24 -54.61
C LEU A 67 -63.98 23.61 -53.37
N TRP A 68 -63.69 22.99 -52.23
CA TRP A 68 -64.34 23.27 -50.93
C TRP A 68 -63.72 24.46 -50.18
N PHE A 69 -62.69 25.11 -50.74
CA PHE A 69 -62.09 26.29 -50.16
C PHE A 69 -62.69 27.56 -50.75
N THR A 70 -62.96 28.54 -49.89
CA THR A 70 -63.43 29.87 -50.29
C THR A 70 -62.48 30.93 -49.77
N GLY A 71 -62.48 32.08 -50.43
CA GLY A 71 -61.69 33.22 -50.02
C GLY A 71 -60.19 33.02 -50.27
N PHE A 72 -59.38 33.46 -49.31
CA PHE A 72 -57.91 33.39 -49.37
C PHE A 72 -57.36 31.95 -49.45
N TYR A 73 -58.00 30.97 -48.82
CA TYR A 73 -57.51 29.58 -48.89
C TYR A 73 -57.69 28.98 -50.29
N ALA A 74 -58.68 29.47 -51.05
CA ALA A 74 -58.87 29.08 -52.44
C ALA A 74 -57.69 29.54 -53.32
N THR A 75 -57.16 30.74 -53.10
CA THR A 75 -56.02 31.27 -53.88
C THR A 75 -54.72 30.54 -53.58
N ILE A 76 -54.49 30.15 -52.31
CA ILE A 76 -53.34 29.30 -51.94
C ILE A 76 -53.44 27.93 -52.60
N ALA A 77 -54.61 27.29 -52.51
CA ALA A 77 -54.83 25.99 -53.13
C ALA A 77 -54.64 26.04 -54.65
N TRP A 78 -55.11 27.10 -55.30
CA TRP A 78 -54.89 27.33 -56.73
C TRP A 78 -53.41 27.53 -57.08
N ALA A 79 -52.66 28.30 -56.28
CA ALA A 79 -51.22 28.47 -56.45
C ALA A 79 -50.48 27.14 -56.30
N PHE A 80 -50.92 26.26 -55.40
CA PHE A 80 -50.32 24.94 -55.21
C PHE A 80 -50.55 24.03 -56.43
N VAL A 81 -51.76 24.04 -56.99
CA VAL A 81 -52.07 23.30 -58.22
C VAL A 81 -51.21 23.80 -59.37
N TRP A 82 -51.10 25.12 -59.55
CA TRP A 82 -50.21 25.70 -60.57
C TRP A 82 -48.74 25.35 -60.33
N GLY A 83 -48.28 25.34 -59.07
CA GLY A 83 -46.94 24.90 -58.72
C GLY A 83 -46.65 23.47 -59.16
N ILE A 84 -47.59 22.55 -58.93
CA ILE A 84 -47.48 21.16 -59.39
C ILE A 84 -47.44 21.08 -60.92
N VAL A 85 -48.31 21.83 -61.61
CA VAL A 85 -48.32 21.87 -63.08
C VAL A 85 -47.00 22.40 -63.63
N VAL A 86 -46.47 23.50 -63.07
CA VAL A 86 -45.17 24.07 -63.46
C VAL A 86 -44.05 23.08 -63.19
N MET A 87 -44.06 22.37 -62.06
CA MET A 87 -43.06 21.35 -61.75
C MET A 87 -43.07 20.21 -62.77
N LEU A 88 -44.25 19.72 -63.15
CA LEU A 88 -44.39 18.70 -64.19
C LEU A 88 -43.89 19.20 -65.55
N VAL A 89 -44.25 20.42 -65.95
CA VAL A 89 -43.76 21.02 -67.20
C VAL A 89 -42.25 21.20 -67.16
N ALA A 90 -41.68 21.66 -66.04
CA ALA A 90 -40.24 21.82 -65.88
C ALA A 90 -39.51 20.48 -66.00
N ASP A 91 -40.07 19.40 -65.46
CA ASP A 91 -39.51 18.05 -65.61
C ASP A 91 -39.58 17.56 -67.07
N GLN A 92 -40.67 17.86 -67.79
CA GLN A 92 -40.75 17.58 -69.22
C GLN A 92 -39.73 18.38 -70.03
N VAL A 93 -39.52 19.66 -69.70
CA VAL A 93 -38.49 20.51 -70.33
C VAL A 93 -37.09 19.98 -70.03
N ASN A 94 -36.81 19.56 -68.79
CA ASN A 94 -35.53 18.98 -68.42
C ASN A 94 -35.28 17.64 -69.13
N THR A 95 -36.31 16.82 -69.23
CA THR A 95 -36.28 15.56 -69.99
C THR A 95 -36.05 15.82 -71.47
N PHE A 96 -36.74 16.80 -72.06
CA PHE A 96 -36.51 17.23 -73.43
C PHE A 96 -35.09 17.77 -73.62
N GLY A 97 -34.57 18.55 -72.66
CA GLY A 97 -33.19 19.02 -72.65
C GLY A 97 -32.18 17.86 -72.65
N LYS A 98 -32.42 16.80 -71.87
CA LYS A 98 -31.59 15.57 -71.88
C LYS A 98 -31.69 14.84 -73.23
N VAL A 99 -32.87 14.77 -73.83
CA VAL A 99 -33.07 14.18 -75.16
C VAL A 99 -32.35 14.99 -76.23
N LEU A 100 -32.48 16.31 -76.19
CA LEU A 100 -31.81 17.23 -77.11
C LEU A 100 -30.29 17.16 -76.94
N TYR A 101 -29.79 17.08 -75.70
CA TYR A 101 -28.37 16.87 -75.42
C TYR A 101 -27.88 15.55 -76.01
N LYS A 102 -28.62 14.45 -75.81
CA LYS A 102 -28.28 13.15 -76.42
C LYS A 102 -28.33 13.22 -77.95
N PHE A 103 -29.28 13.94 -78.53
CA PHE A 103 -29.40 14.12 -79.98
C PHE A 103 -28.24 14.95 -80.54
N CYS A 104 -27.91 16.09 -79.91
CA CYS A 104 -26.77 16.91 -80.26
C CYS A 104 -25.45 16.17 -80.08
N HIS A 105 -25.28 15.40 -79.00
CA HIS A 105 -24.10 14.58 -78.78
C HIS A 105 -23.98 13.46 -79.81
N ARG A 106 -25.08 12.80 -80.15
CA ARG A 106 -25.11 11.76 -81.20
C ARG A 106 -24.80 12.34 -82.58
N SER A 107 -25.38 13.50 -82.90
CA SER A 107 -25.11 14.24 -84.14
C SER A 107 -23.67 14.76 -84.19
N LYS A 108 -23.14 15.25 -83.07
CA LYS A 108 -21.73 15.65 -82.94
C LYS A 108 -20.82 14.44 -83.17
N ASN A 109 -21.05 13.31 -82.50
CA ASN A 109 -20.23 12.10 -82.71
C ASN A 109 -20.34 11.56 -84.14
N PHE A 110 -21.51 11.65 -84.76
CA PHE A 110 -21.70 11.31 -86.17
C PHE A 110 -20.92 12.25 -87.10
N LEU A 111 -20.91 13.56 -86.82
CA LEU A 111 -20.14 14.55 -87.57
C LEU A 111 -18.62 14.39 -87.34
N LEU A 112 -18.22 14.08 -86.11
CA LEU A 112 -16.82 13.88 -85.73
C LEU A 112 -16.24 12.57 -86.30
N GLN A 113 -17.02 11.50 -86.44
CA GLN A 113 -16.57 10.27 -87.10
C GLN A 113 -16.35 10.42 -88.61
N LYS A 114 -16.95 11.44 -89.25
CA LYS A 114 -16.74 11.73 -90.67
C LYS A 114 -15.48 12.56 -90.96
N ILE A 115 -14.75 13.01 -89.93
CA ILE A 115 -13.62 13.94 -90.07
C ILE A 115 -12.45 13.44 -89.22
N GLU A 116 -11.33 13.08 -89.85
CA GLU A 116 -10.12 12.64 -89.15
C GLU A 116 -9.58 13.74 -88.20
N PRO A 117 -9.23 13.41 -86.94
CA PRO A 117 -8.70 14.33 -85.90
C PRO A 117 -7.55 15.24 -86.34
N SER A 118 -6.76 14.81 -87.33
CA SER A 118 -5.59 15.54 -87.85
C SER A 118 -5.91 16.86 -88.56
N LYS A 119 -7.19 17.15 -88.87
CA LYS A 119 -7.59 18.35 -89.64
C LYS A 119 -8.22 19.50 -88.84
N TRP A 120 -8.40 19.37 -87.52
CA TRP A 120 -9.15 20.35 -86.71
C TRP A 120 -8.56 20.70 -85.34
N MET A 121 -7.43 20.08 -84.96
CA MET A 121 -6.68 20.45 -83.76
C MET A 121 -5.39 21.16 -84.18
N GLU A 122 -5.12 22.36 -83.63
CA GLU A 122 -3.79 22.96 -83.76
C GLU A 122 -2.76 21.96 -83.23
N THR A 123 -1.70 21.69 -84.01
CA THR A 123 -0.68 20.68 -83.71
C THR A 123 -0.07 20.83 -82.30
N ARG A 124 -0.13 22.04 -81.74
CA ARG A 124 0.34 22.37 -80.40
C ARG A 124 -0.52 21.75 -79.28
N ASP A 125 -1.84 21.77 -79.41
CA ASP A 125 -2.75 21.32 -78.35
C ASP A 125 -2.77 19.78 -78.24
N HIS A 126 -2.64 19.08 -79.38
CA HIS A 126 -2.47 17.63 -79.40
C HIS A 126 -1.19 17.21 -78.67
N PHE A 127 -0.08 17.91 -78.93
CA PHE A 127 1.19 17.62 -78.29
C PHE A 127 1.15 17.87 -76.78
N GLU A 128 0.48 18.94 -76.32
CA GLU A 128 0.35 19.22 -74.88
C GLU A 128 -0.49 18.14 -74.15
N ILE A 129 -1.59 17.69 -74.77
CA ILE A 129 -2.43 16.62 -74.21
C ILE A 129 -1.67 15.30 -74.16
N GLU A 130 -0.90 14.98 -75.20
CA GLU A 130 -0.07 13.78 -75.25
C GLU A 130 1.01 13.79 -74.17
N GLN A 131 1.70 14.92 -73.96
CA GLN A 131 2.67 15.09 -72.86
C GLN A 131 2.03 14.93 -71.49
N LYS A 132 0.85 15.51 -71.27
CA LYS A 132 0.09 15.35 -70.01
C LYS A 132 -0.31 13.89 -69.77
N ASN A 133 -0.76 13.17 -70.79
CA ASN A 133 -1.10 11.75 -70.67
C ASN A 133 0.13 10.91 -70.30
N ILE A 134 1.29 11.19 -70.92
CA ILE A 134 2.55 10.51 -70.58
C ILE A 134 2.97 10.81 -69.13
N GLN A 135 2.80 12.04 -68.65
CA GLN A 135 3.06 12.39 -67.25
C GLN A 135 2.13 11.65 -66.29
N PHE A 136 0.82 11.64 -66.57
CA PHE A 136 -0.15 10.92 -65.75
C PHE A 136 0.12 9.42 -65.72
N GLU A 137 0.49 8.80 -66.86
CA GLU A 137 0.86 7.38 -66.88
C GLU A 137 2.08 7.09 -66.00
N LYS A 138 3.08 7.98 -66.00
CA LYS A 138 4.24 7.85 -65.10
C LYS A 138 3.84 7.99 -63.63
N GLU A 139 3.02 8.98 -63.29
CA GLU A 139 2.53 9.19 -61.92
C GLU A 139 1.73 7.99 -61.40
N VAL A 140 0.78 7.48 -62.20
CA VAL A 140 -0.02 6.29 -61.85
C VAL A 140 0.89 5.07 -61.65
N LYS A 141 1.92 4.91 -62.48
CA LYS A 141 2.88 3.82 -62.33
C LYS A 141 3.68 3.93 -61.03
N THR A 142 4.14 5.12 -60.67
CA THR A 142 4.85 5.38 -59.41
C THR A 142 3.95 5.11 -58.21
N GLN A 143 2.71 5.61 -58.22
CA GLN A 143 1.74 5.37 -57.15
C GLN A 143 1.43 3.89 -56.95
N ARG A 144 1.30 3.11 -58.04
CA ARG A 144 1.10 1.65 -57.94
C ARG A 144 2.30 0.94 -57.30
N LEU A 145 3.52 1.39 -57.58
CA LEU A 145 4.73 0.85 -56.96
C LEU A 145 4.80 1.18 -55.46
N GLU A 146 4.45 2.40 -55.08
CA GLU A 146 4.36 2.80 -53.67
C GLU A 146 3.28 2.01 -52.93
N LEU A 147 2.11 1.83 -53.53
CA LEU A 147 1.01 1.06 -52.94
C LEU A 147 1.42 -0.40 -52.73
N ASN A 148 2.06 -1.03 -53.71
CA ASN A 148 2.60 -2.39 -53.56
C ASN A 148 3.65 -2.49 -52.45
N LYS A 149 4.47 -1.46 -52.27
CA LYS A 149 5.46 -1.40 -51.18
C LYS A 149 4.76 -1.30 -49.83
N VAL A 150 3.79 -0.40 -49.69
CA VAL A 150 3.00 -0.22 -48.46
C VAL A 150 2.23 -1.49 -48.11
N GLU A 151 1.66 -2.19 -49.10
CA GLU A 151 0.95 -3.45 -48.87
C GLU A 151 1.88 -4.55 -48.35
N LYS A 152 3.10 -4.63 -48.91
CA LYS A 152 4.14 -5.54 -48.41
C LYS A 152 4.55 -5.20 -46.98
N ASP A 153 4.84 -3.92 -46.71
CA ASP A 153 5.23 -3.44 -45.38
C ASP A 153 4.11 -3.70 -44.36
N HIS A 154 2.85 -3.50 -44.74
CA HIS A 154 1.69 -3.82 -43.91
C HIS A 154 1.61 -5.31 -43.58
N GLY A 155 1.86 -6.19 -44.56
CA GLY A 155 1.93 -7.63 -44.34
C GLY A 155 3.06 -8.05 -43.38
N GLU A 156 4.22 -7.40 -43.45
CA GLU A 156 5.33 -7.63 -42.51
C GLU A 156 4.97 -7.17 -41.09
N VAL A 157 4.37 -5.99 -40.95
CA VAL A 157 3.91 -5.46 -39.65
C VAL A 157 2.88 -6.39 -39.00
N GLN A 158 1.93 -6.93 -39.77
CA GLN A 158 0.94 -7.88 -39.24
C GLN A 158 1.59 -9.17 -38.71
N LYS A 159 2.63 -9.68 -39.39
CA LYS A 159 3.39 -10.86 -38.93
C LYS A 159 4.12 -10.56 -37.62
N LEU A 160 4.81 -9.43 -37.55
CA LEU A 160 5.50 -8.99 -36.32
C LEU A 160 4.51 -8.82 -35.15
N TYR A 161 3.32 -8.28 -35.41
CA TYR A 161 2.28 -8.14 -34.41
C TYR A 161 1.79 -9.51 -33.90
N ALA A 162 1.56 -10.47 -34.81
CA ALA A 162 1.14 -11.82 -34.44
C ALA A 162 2.21 -12.58 -33.63
N GLU A 163 3.50 -12.42 -33.98
CA GLU A 163 4.62 -12.99 -33.22
C GLU A 163 4.75 -12.36 -31.83
N SER A 164 4.66 -11.03 -31.75
CA SER A 164 4.66 -10.32 -30.47
C SER A 164 3.52 -10.79 -29.57
N LEU A 165 2.30 -10.94 -30.12
CA LEU A 165 1.13 -11.38 -29.36
C LEU A 165 1.31 -12.80 -28.80
N LYS A 166 1.88 -13.73 -29.57
CA LYS A 166 2.24 -15.07 -29.09
C LYS A 166 3.22 -15.01 -27.92
N SER A 167 4.26 -14.17 -28.02
CA SER A 167 5.25 -14.03 -26.96
C SER A 167 4.67 -13.45 -25.66
N ILE A 168 3.66 -12.58 -25.77
CA ILE A 168 2.96 -11.99 -24.62
C ILE A 168 2.13 -13.08 -23.92
N ILE A 169 1.34 -13.84 -24.67
CA ILE A 169 0.50 -14.92 -24.13
C ILE A 169 1.36 -15.96 -23.41
N GLU A 170 2.50 -16.34 -23.99
CA GLU A 170 3.44 -17.27 -23.37
C GLU A 170 4.00 -16.71 -22.05
N LYS A 171 4.40 -15.44 -22.01
CA LYS A 171 4.86 -14.80 -20.78
C LYS A 171 3.78 -14.69 -19.72
N ASP A 172 2.55 -14.36 -20.08
CA ASP A 172 1.41 -14.27 -19.15
C ASP A 172 1.11 -15.64 -18.51
N SER A 173 1.19 -16.71 -19.30
CA SER A 173 1.04 -18.08 -18.79
C SER A 173 2.14 -18.46 -17.79
N LEU A 174 3.37 -17.98 -18.00
CA LEU A 174 4.48 -18.18 -17.10
C LEU A 174 4.34 -17.35 -15.81
N ILE A 175 3.82 -16.13 -15.91
CA ILE A 175 3.54 -15.28 -14.75
C ILE A 175 2.49 -15.94 -13.86
N SER A 176 1.39 -16.42 -14.46
CA SER A 176 0.31 -17.08 -13.73
C SER A 176 0.79 -18.35 -12.97
N SER A 177 1.66 -19.16 -13.58
CA SER A 177 2.22 -20.33 -12.90
C SER A 177 3.19 -19.95 -11.76
N LYS A 178 3.97 -18.88 -11.94
CA LYS A 178 4.82 -18.34 -10.87
C LYS A 178 4.01 -17.80 -9.70
N ASP A 179 2.91 -17.10 -9.95
CA ASP A 179 2.02 -16.58 -8.91
C ASP A 179 1.41 -17.72 -8.07
N GLN A 180 1.03 -18.83 -8.69
CA GLN A 180 0.56 -20.01 -7.97
C GLN A 180 1.66 -20.60 -7.06
N THR A 181 2.89 -20.67 -7.57
CA THR A 181 4.03 -21.18 -6.81
C THR A 181 4.35 -20.28 -5.63
N LEU A 182 4.26 -18.96 -5.83
CA LEU A 182 4.53 -17.96 -4.81
C LEU A 182 3.49 -18.04 -3.67
N LYS A 183 2.20 -18.19 -4.01
CA LYS A 183 1.14 -18.44 -3.01
C LYS A 183 1.39 -19.70 -2.19
N LEU A 184 1.79 -20.80 -2.83
CA LEU A 184 2.10 -22.04 -2.12
C LEU A 184 3.28 -21.84 -1.15
N LEU A 185 4.31 -21.09 -1.58
CA LEU A 185 5.46 -20.79 -0.74
C LEU A 185 5.07 -19.88 0.43
N GLU A 186 4.22 -18.88 0.21
CA GLU A 186 3.67 -18.02 1.25
C GLU A 186 2.88 -18.83 2.29
N ASP A 187 2.02 -19.75 1.85
CA ASP A 187 1.25 -20.63 2.73
C ASP A 187 2.18 -21.55 3.55
N GLN A 188 3.24 -22.08 2.94
CA GLN A 188 4.25 -22.89 3.65
C GLN A 188 5.02 -22.08 4.69
N VAL A 189 5.45 -20.86 4.34
CA VAL A 189 6.15 -19.96 5.27
C VAL A 189 5.22 -19.57 6.41
N ARG A 190 3.95 -19.27 6.11
CA ARG A 190 2.95 -18.94 7.11
C ARG A 190 2.71 -20.11 8.05
N GLN A 191 2.55 -21.33 7.53
CA GLN A 191 2.39 -22.52 8.37
C GLN A 191 3.62 -22.76 9.25
N TYR A 192 4.83 -22.66 8.69
CA TYR A 192 6.08 -22.80 9.44
C TYR A 192 6.21 -21.72 10.53
N THR A 193 5.74 -20.51 10.26
CA THR A 193 5.73 -19.41 11.23
C THR A 193 4.68 -19.65 12.30
N GLU A 194 3.45 -20.04 11.96
CA GLU A 194 2.39 -20.33 12.93
C GLU A 194 2.73 -21.54 13.84
N GLU A 195 3.51 -22.51 13.34
CA GLU A 195 3.99 -23.67 14.11
C GLU A 195 5.20 -23.33 15.00
N ASN A 196 6.14 -22.49 14.56
CA ASN A 196 7.36 -22.16 15.32
C ASN A 196 7.27 -20.89 16.18
N ASN A 197 6.32 -19.98 15.93
CA ASN A 197 6.28 -18.66 16.54
C ASN A 197 5.45 -18.60 17.84
N ARG A 198 5.18 -19.75 18.46
CA ARG A 198 4.46 -19.81 19.73
C ARG A 198 5.35 -19.60 20.94
N PHE A 199 6.68 -19.71 20.85
CA PHE A 199 7.58 -19.57 21.99
C PHE A 199 8.77 -18.69 21.63
N ARG A 200 9.00 -17.63 22.41
CA ARG A 200 10.14 -16.72 22.23
C ARG A 200 10.69 -16.28 23.58
N VAL A 201 12.01 -16.39 23.77
CA VAL A 201 12.69 -15.76 24.90
C VAL A 201 12.80 -14.27 24.63
N LEU A 202 12.27 -13.45 25.53
CA LEU A 202 12.30 -11.99 25.44
C LEU A 202 13.56 -11.43 26.10
N TYR A 203 13.88 -11.92 27.29
CA TYR A 203 15.01 -11.47 28.10
C TYR A 203 15.42 -12.57 29.08
N ALA A 204 16.72 -12.72 29.32
CA ALA A 204 17.19 -13.60 30.40
C ALA A 204 18.44 -13.05 31.08
N ARG A 205 18.52 -13.20 32.40
CA ARG A 205 19.68 -12.79 33.21
C ARG A 205 20.05 -13.87 34.23
N TYR A 206 21.35 -14.07 34.41
CA TYR A 206 21.91 -15.05 35.34
C TYR A 206 22.79 -14.35 36.37
N GLY A 207 22.59 -14.62 37.66
CA GLY A 207 23.34 -13.96 38.71
C GLY A 207 22.72 -14.03 40.09
N LYS A 208 23.17 -13.16 40.99
CA LYS A 208 22.57 -13.00 42.32
C LYS A 208 22.80 -11.58 42.83
N TYR A 209 21.80 -11.04 43.55
CA TYR A 209 21.81 -9.70 44.13
C TYR A 209 21.99 -8.60 43.07
N ASP A 210 23.12 -7.89 43.08
CA ASP A 210 23.45 -6.81 42.15
C ASP A 210 24.38 -7.26 41.02
N LYS A 211 24.80 -8.53 41.01
CA LYS A 211 25.71 -9.11 40.01
C LYS A 211 24.98 -10.06 39.09
N PHE A 212 24.43 -9.51 38.01
CA PHE A 212 23.76 -10.25 36.94
C PHE A 212 24.47 -10.06 35.59
N VAL A 213 24.42 -11.09 34.76
CA VAL A 213 24.87 -11.07 33.37
C VAL A 213 23.68 -11.43 32.48
N GLU A 214 23.50 -10.71 31.39
CA GLU A 214 22.48 -11.04 30.39
C GLU A 214 22.89 -12.30 29.61
N VAL A 215 21.98 -13.28 29.57
CA VAL A 215 22.18 -14.59 28.92
C VAL A 215 21.06 -14.92 27.93
N THR A 216 20.28 -13.90 27.50
CA THR A 216 19.11 -14.03 26.60
C THR A 216 19.40 -14.93 25.40
N LYS A 217 20.48 -14.64 24.66
CA LYS A 217 20.84 -15.39 23.45
C LYS A 217 21.20 -16.85 23.77
N THR A 218 22.03 -17.08 24.79
CA THR A 218 22.45 -18.42 25.20
C THR A 218 21.26 -19.28 25.61
N VAL A 219 20.34 -18.74 26.40
CA VAL A 219 19.11 -19.43 26.81
C VAL A 219 18.22 -19.74 25.60
N SER A 220 18.03 -18.77 24.71
CA SER A 220 17.25 -18.98 23.47
C SER A 220 17.85 -20.09 22.60
N ASP A 221 19.16 -20.06 22.36
CA ASP A 221 19.87 -21.01 21.51
C ASP A 221 19.83 -22.44 22.11
N LEU A 222 20.00 -22.57 23.43
CA LEU A 222 19.95 -23.88 24.11
C LEU A 222 18.53 -24.47 24.11
N ILE A 223 17.50 -23.66 24.36
CA ILE A 223 16.11 -24.13 24.31
C ILE A 223 15.74 -24.55 22.89
N GLN A 224 16.11 -23.77 21.87
CA GLN A 224 15.80 -24.09 20.47
C GLN A 224 16.57 -25.32 19.95
N SER A 225 17.81 -25.51 20.39
CA SER A 225 18.65 -26.61 19.90
C SER A 225 18.51 -27.92 20.68
N LYS A 226 18.31 -27.85 22.00
CA LYS A 226 18.29 -29.03 22.90
C LYS A 226 16.94 -29.25 23.58
N GLY A 227 16.05 -28.26 23.59
CA GLY A 227 14.80 -28.30 24.34
C GLY A 227 14.95 -28.07 25.85
N SER A 228 16.18 -27.93 26.36
CA SER A 228 16.45 -27.72 27.78
C SER A 228 17.75 -26.97 28.05
N VAL A 229 17.86 -26.41 29.26
CA VAL A 229 19.00 -25.64 29.77
C VAL A 229 19.34 -26.13 31.16
N LEU A 230 20.60 -26.51 31.41
CA LEU A 230 21.09 -26.71 32.77
C LEU A 230 21.60 -25.37 33.30
N VAL A 231 20.97 -24.84 34.34
CA VAL A 231 21.33 -23.54 34.93
C VAL A 231 22.70 -23.66 35.60
N SER A 232 23.77 -23.28 34.91
CA SER A 232 25.14 -23.45 35.41
C SER A 232 26.13 -22.48 34.80
N ASN A 233 27.20 -22.19 35.54
CA ASN A 233 28.34 -21.41 35.04
C ASN A 233 28.93 -21.98 33.74
N ALA A 234 28.90 -23.30 33.55
CA ALA A 234 29.45 -23.95 32.36
C ALA A 234 28.61 -23.68 31.11
N ASP A 235 27.28 -23.80 31.23
CA ASP A 235 26.36 -23.55 30.11
C ASP A 235 26.32 -22.07 29.72
N PHE A 236 26.50 -21.15 30.69
CA PHE A 236 26.57 -19.70 30.41
C PHE A 236 27.99 -19.18 30.14
N GLY A 237 29.02 -19.99 30.39
CA GLY A 237 30.43 -19.62 30.21
C GLY A 237 30.95 -18.56 31.18
N ILE A 238 30.23 -18.24 32.26
CA ILE A 238 30.55 -17.16 33.19
C ILE A 238 30.02 -17.44 34.60
N ASP A 239 30.80 -17.06 35.62
CA ASP A 239 30.35 -16.99 37.02
C ASP A 239 30.24 -15.52 37.46
N PRO A 240 29.04 -14.91 37.40
CA PRO A 240 28.85 -13.50 37.76
C PRO A 240 29.03 -13.21 39.25
N ASN A 241 28.86 -14.22 40.12
CA ASN A 241 28.94 -14.03 41.57
C ASN A 241 29.51 -15.28 42.26
N PRO A 242 30.85 -15.39 42.32
CA PRO A 242 31.52 -16.54 42.93
C PRO A 242 31.07 -16.78 44.38
N CYS A 243 31.05 -18.06 44.79
CA CYS A 243 30.62 -18.52 46.11
C CYS A 243 29.16 -18.25 46.48
N LYS A 244 28.33 -17.78 45.55
CA LYS A 244 26.88 -17.65 45.74
C LYS A 244 26.14 -18.55 44.75
N ILE A 245 25.08 -19.20 45.23
CA ILE A 245 24.12 -19.89 44.36
C ILE A 245 23.38 -18.81 43.56
N LYS A 246 23.53 -18.88 42.24
CA LYS A 246 22.93 -17.92 41.32
C LYS A 246 21.52 -18.36 40.93
N GLU A 247 20.76 -17.44 40.39
CA GLU A 247 19.46 -17.69 39.79
C GLU A 247 19.47 -17.22 38.33
N LEU A 248 18.76 -17.96 37.50
CA LEU A 248 18.39 -17.56 36.16
C LEU A 248 16.96 -17.03 36.20
N VAL A 249 16.76 -15.82 35.69
CA VAL A 249 15.43 -15.25 35.44
C VAL A 249 15.23 -15.19 33.94
N VAL A 250 14.13 -15.78 33.45
CA VAL A 250 13.76 -15.80 32.04
C VAL A 250 12.39 -15.15 31.86
N GLU A 251 12.33 -14.14 31.01
CA GLU A 251 11.09 -13.58 30.48
C GLU A 251 10.89 -14.14 29.07
N TYR A 252 9.71 -14.69 28.81
CA TYR A 252 9.39 -15.35 27.54
C TYR A 252 7.95 -15.08 27.15
N GLU A 253 7.69 -15.14 25.86
CA GLU A 253 6.36 -15.01 25.27
C GLU A 253 5.90 -16.39 24.80
N ILE A 254 4.67 -16.75 25.18
CA ILE A 254 3.98 -17.91 24.65
C ILE A 254 2.58 -17.55 24.18
N ASP A 255 2.22 -17.88 22.93
CA ASP A 255 0.89 -17.56 22.37
C ASP A 255 0.48 -16.08 22.57
N SER A 256 1.44 -15.15 22.46
CA SER A 256 1.31 -13.70 22.73
C SER A 256 1.07 -13.30 24.20
N GLU A 257 1.25 -14.23 25.15
CA GLU A 257 1.28 -13.95 26.59
C GLU A 257 2.71 -13.91 27.11
N SER A 258 3.10 -12.80 27.74
CA SER A 258 4.38 -12.70 28.45
C SER A 258 4.33 -13.43 29.79
N LYS A 259 5.34 -14.25 30.05
CA LYS A 259 5.54 -15.03 31.28
C LYS A 259 6.96 -14.85 31.80
N SER A 260 7.13 -15.12 33.09
CA SER A 260 8.44 -15.09 33.75
C SER A 260 8.64 -16.36 34.57
N LEU A 261 9.87 -16.86 34.58
CA LEU A 261 10.28 -18.04 35.31
C LEU A 261 11.65 -17.81 35.94
N THR A 262 11.80 -18.26 37.18
CA THR A 262 13.06 -18.20 37.92
C THR A 262 13.49 -19.62 38.28
N ALA A 263 14.78 -19.92 38.07
CA ALA A 263 15.38 -21.21 38.39
C ALA A 263 16.73 -20.99 39.10
N ASN A 264 17.05 -21.82 40.08
CA ASN A 264 18.32 -21.76 40.79
C ASN A 264 19.44 -22.47 40.02
N GLU A 265 20.69 -22.13 40.32
CA GLU A 265 21.84 -22.86 39.80
C GLU A 265 21.77 -24.34 40.15
N GLY A 266 21.91 -25.18 39.13
CA GLY A 266 21.74 -26.63 39.20
C GLY A 266 20.37 -27.10 38.72
N ASP A 267 19.37 -26.23 38.57
CA ASP A 267 18.09 -26.62 37.98
C ASP A 267 18.20 -26.89 36.48
N ILE A 268 17.26 -27.67 35.95
CA ILE A 268 17.04 -27.80 34.52
C ILE A 268 15.76 -27.05 34.16
N ILE A 269 15.85 -26.21 33.13
CA ILE A 269 14.67 -25.61 32.50
C ILE A 269 14.38 -26.41 31.24
N GLU A 270 13.16 -26.91 31.07
CA GLU A 270 12.74 -27.66 29.88
C GLU A 270 11.53 -27.01 29.23
N ALA A 271 11.51 -27.02 27.90
CA ALA A 271 10.33 -26.65 27.12
C ALA A 271 9.38 -27.86 27.00
N ILE A 272 8.33 -27.88 27.81
CA ILE A 272 7.33 -28.94 27.85
C ILE A 272 5.97 -28.36 27.44
N ASN A 273 5.33 -28.93 26.42
CA ASN A 273 3.99 -28.54 25.97
C ASN A 273 3.80 -27.01 25.82
N ASN A 274 4.75 -26.34 25.17
CA ASN A 274 4.73 -24.88 25.01
C ASN A 274 4.73 -24.12 26.36
N GLN A 275 5.44 -24.62 27.37
CA GLN A 275 5.75 -23.88 28.60
C GLN A 275 7.15 -24.22 29.07
N LEU A 276 7.78 -23.29 29.79
CA LEU A 276 9.01 -23.59 30.51
C LEU A 276 8.66 -24.17 31.87
N ALA A 277 9.25 -25.32 32.19
CA ALA A 277 9.14 -25.96 33.49
C ALA A 277 10.53 -26.04 34.13
N VAL A 278 10.59 -25.84 35.45
CA VAL A 278 11.80 -26.05 36.24
C VAL A 278 11.75 -27.44 36.85
N SER A 279 12.82 -28.22 36.68
CA SER A 279 13.02 -29.48 37.38
C SER A 279 14.32 -29.42 38.19
N GLY A 280 14.22 -29.85 39.45
CA GLY A 280 15.37 -29.88 40.35
C GLY A 280 16.28 -31.06 40.07
N THR A 281 17.59 -30.82 40.10
CA THR A 281 18.62 -31.89 40.10
C THR A 281 19.14 -32.13 41.52
N PRO A 282 19.86 -33.24 41.78
CA PRO A 282 20.56 -33.41 43.06
C PRO A 282 21.44 -32.21 43.44
N LYS A 283 22.10 -31.59 42.45
CA LYS A 283 22.92 -30.39 42.65
C LYS A 283 22.06 -29.17 43.06
N SER A 284 20.88 -29.02 42.49
CA SER A 284 19.93 -27.97 42.91
C SER A 284 19.41 -28.20 44.32
N ILE A 285 19.16 -29.45 44.71
CA ILE A 285 18.73 -29.79 46.08
C ILE A 285 19.84 -29.41 47.08
N GLU A 286 21.09 -29.75 46.77
CA GLU A 286 22.25 -29.31 47.57
C GLU A 286 22.36 -27.78 47.63
N GLY A 287 22.19 -27.08 46.50
CA GLY A 287 22.18 -25.63 46.42
C GLY A 287 21.05 -24.97 47.22
N SER A 288 19.87 -25.60 47.26
CA SER A 288 18.72 -25.12 48.05
C SER A 288 18.97 -25.26 49.55
N LYS A 289 19.53 -26.41 49.96
CA LYS A 289 19.98 -26.61 51.36
C LYS A 289 21.09 -25.61 51.73
N TRP A 290 21.98 -25.31 50.80
CA TRP A 290 23.00 -24.28 50.98
C TRP A 290 22.37 -22.89 51.20
N LEU A 291 21.38 -22.51 50.40
CA LEU A 291 20.66 -21.24 50.56
C LEU A 291 19.97 -21.16 51.92
N GLU A 292 19.29 -22.22 52.34
CA GLU A 292 18.65 -22.30 53.66
C GLU A 292 19.66 -22.10 54.80
N ASN A 293 20.82 -22.76 54.72
CA ASN A 293 21.88 -22.60 55.71
C ASN A 293 22.45 -21.18 55.74
N GLN A 294 22.52 -20.52 54.59
CA GLN A 294 22.99 -19.15 54.50
C GLN A 294 21.99 -18.13 55.05
N GLU A 295 20.70 -18.34 54.86
CA GLU A 295 19.66 -17.53 55.50
C GLU A 295 19.72 -17.67 57.03
N LYS A 296 19.90 -18.89 57.53
CA LYS A 296 20.14 -19.15 58.97
C LYS A 296 21.38 -18.42 59.47
N LEU A 297 22.49 -18.48 58.73
CA LEU A 297 23.70 -17.72 59.06
C LEU A 297 23.43 -16.23 59.11
N ALA A 298 22.79 -15.67 58.09
CA ALA A 298 22.48 -14.25 58.03
C ALA A 298 21.63 -13.82 59.24
N SER A 299 20.63 -14.62 59.63
CA SER A 299 19.81 -14.35 60.81
C SER A 299 20.62 -14.36 62.12
N LEU A 300 21.61 -15.24 62.21
CA LEU A 300 22.42 -15.44 63.40
C LEU A 300 23.54 -14.39 63.51
N MET A 301 24.33 -14.29 62.44
CA MET A 301 25.60 -13.56 62.36
C MET A 301 25.46 -12.13 61.85
N SER A 302 24.32 -11.68 61.31
CA SER A 302 24.24 -10.29 60.87
C SER A 302 24.46 -9.29 62.03
N GLY A 303 25.23 -8.24 61.75
CA GLY A 303 25.57 -7.17 62.69
C GLY A 303 27.06 -7.05 63.00
N ASN A 304 27.37 -6.32 64.07
CA ASN A 304 28.72 -6.03 64.53
C ASN A 304 29.18 -7.06 65.56
N TRP A 305 30.42 -7.52 65.44
CA TRP A 305 31.00 -8.55 66.28
C TRP A 305 32.43 -8.21 66.69
N GLU A 306 32.80 -8.76 67.83
CA GLU A 306 34.16 -8.82 68.34
C GLU A 306 34.63 -10.28 68.28
N LEU A 307 35.68 -10.54 67.51
CA LEU A 307 36.32 -11.84 67.39
C LEU A 307 37.59 -11.88 68.23
N GLU A 308 37.59 -12.74 69.24
CA GLU A 308 38.75 -13.08 70.05
C GLU A 308 39.31 -14.43 69.61
N TRP A 309 40.64 -14.53 69.44
CA TRP A 309 41.30 -15.82 69.24
C TRP A 309 42.65 -15.90 69.94
N ILE A 310 43.11 -17.14 70.18
CA ILE A 310 44.40 -17.41 70.82
C ILE A 310 45.34 -18.09 69.82
N LYS A 311 46.48 -17.45 69.55
CA LYS A 311 47.55 -17.99 68.71
C LYS A 311 48.87 -17.91 69.47
N ASP A 312 49.56 -19.04 69.59
CA ASP A 312 50.85 -19.15 70.29
C ASP A 312 50.83 -18.58 71.72
N GLY A 313 49.71 -18.79 72.43
CA GLY A 313 49.50 -18.28 73.80
C GLY A 313 49.20 -16.79 73.91
N LYS A 314 49.10 -16.07 72.78
CA LYS A 314 48.71 -14.65 72.74
C LYS A 314 47.27 -14.51 72.30
N SER A 315 46.53 -13.66 73.00
CA SER A 315 45.17 -13.28 72.63
C SER A 315 45.23 -12.18 71.56
N HIS A 316 44.39 -12.33 70.54
CA HIS A 316 44.18 -11.39 69.46
C HIS A 316 42.71 -10.98 69.41
N LEU A 317 42.47 -9.76 68.93
CA LEU A 317 41.15 -9.14 68.86
C LEU A 317 40.92 -8.51 67.50
N GLU A 318 39.77 -8.76 66.89
CA GLU A 318 39.33 -8.14 65.63
C GLU A 318 37.88 -7.70 65.73
N TYR A 319 37.60 -6.48 65.28
CA TYR A 319 36.23 -5.98 65.11
C TYR A 319 35.79 -6.20 63.67
N LEU A 320 34.63 -6.82 63.51
CA LEU A 320 34.09 -7.20 62.20
C LEU A 320 32.59 -6.90 62.11
N THR A 321 32.12 -6.77 60.88
CA THR A 321 30.69 -6.69 60.57
C THR A 321 30.37 -7.83 59.61
N VAL A 322 29.24 -8.50 59.82
CA VAL A 322 28.69 -9.46 58.83
C VAL A 322 27.37 -8.91 58.32
N ASP A 323 27.22 -8.81 57.00
CA ASP A 323 25.96 -8.38 56.41
C ASP A 323 24.94 -9.52 56.27
N ALA A 324 23.73 -9.18 55.81
CA ALA A 324 22.66 -10.16 55.59
C ALA A 324 22.97 -11.16 54.45
N GLN A 325 24.02 -10.94 53.68
CA GLN A 325 24.47 -11.81 52.60
C GLN A 325 25.62 -12.72 53.03
N GLY A 326 26.05 -12.64 54.31
CA GLY A 326 27.16 -13.42 54.86
C GLY A 326 28.53 -12.90 54.40
N ASN A 327 28.63 -11.64 53.97
CA ASN A 327 29.90 -11.01 53.66
C ASN A 327 30.53 -10.50 54.96
N TYR A 328 31.80 -10.80 55.15
CA TYR A 328 32.58 -10.51 56.35
C TYR A 328 33.49 -9.29 56.10
N PHE A 329 33.30 -8.23 56.88
CA PHE A 329 34.01 -6.98 56.75
C PHE A 329 34.97 -6.75 57.93
N ILE A 330 36.21 -6.39 57.63
CA ILE A 330 37.21 -5.97 58.63
C ILE A 330 37.51 -4.50 58.38
N ALA A 331 37.31 -3.65 59.39
CA ALA A 331 37.48 -2.20 59.26
C ALA A 331 36.73 -1.60 58.04
N GLY A 332 35.52 -2.12 57.74
CA GLY A 332 34.70 -1.70 56.61
C GLY A 332 35.10 -2.27 55.24
N ILE A 333 36.15 -3.09 55.15
CA ILE A 333 36.61 -3.71 53.90
C ILE A 333 36.09 -5.15 53.83
N HIS A 334 35.41 -5.51 52.73
CA HIS A 334 34.95 -6.88 52.49
C HIS A 334 36.16 -7.81 52.38
N ALA A 335 36.40 -8.62 53.41
CA ALA A 335 37.55 -9.49 53.50
C ALA A 335 37.25 -10.92 53.06
N PHE A 336 36.08 -11.45 53.46
CA PHE A 336 35.71 -12.85 53.20
C PHE A 336 34.22 -13.02 52.89
N ASN A 337 33.91 -14.05 52.12
CA ASN A 337 32.57 -14.61 52.03
C ASN A 337 32.44 -15.76 53.02
N LEU A 338 31.46 -15.71 53.92
CA LEU A 338 31.15 -16.83 54.80
C LEU A 338 30.26 -17.83 54.07
N VAL A 339 30.65 -19.10 54.13
CA VAL A 339 29.91 -20.20 53.51
C VAL A 339 29.59 -21.28 54.52
N VAL A 340 28.31 -21.43 54.88
CA VAL A 340 27.90 -22.48 55.81
C VAL A 340 27.76 -23.82 55.11
N THR A 341 28.55 -24.80 55.55
CA THR A 341 28.47 -26.18 55.05
C THR A 341 27.58 -27.06 55.93
N GLU A 342 27.48 -26.75 57.22
CA GLU A 342 26.61 -27.44 58.16
C GLU A 342 26.01 -26.46 59.16
N PHE A 343 24.69 -26.52 59.37
CA PHE A 343 23.98 -25.74 60.37
C PHE A 343 23.01 -26.67 61.12
N ASN A 344 23.35 -27.03 62.34
CA ASN A 344 22.49 -27.81 63.23
C ASN A 344 22.40 -27.11 64.61
N SER A 345 21.61 -27.65 65.55
CA SER A 345 21.36 -27.01 66.85
C SER A 345 22.61 -26.78 67.68
N ASP A 346 23.62 -27.63 67.51
CA ASP A 346 24.77 -27.72 68.43
C ASP A 346 26.07 -27.26 67.76
N ARG A 347 26.08 -27.21 66.42
CA ARG A 347 27.28 -27.03 65.60
C ARG A 347 26.96 -26.29 64.30
N ILE A 348 27.82 -25.34 63.98
CA ILE A 348 27.83 -24.59 62.73
C ILE A 348 29.23 -24.74 62.12
N ILE A 349 29.31 -25.15 60.86
CA ILE A 349 30.58 -25.20 60.12
C ILE A 349 30.57 -24.10 59.07
N ILE A 350 31.50 -23.15 59.19
CA ILE A 350 31.63 -21.99 58.32
C ILE A 350 32.97 -22.06 57.59
N ASN A 351 32.92 -22.03 56.26
CA ASN A 351 34.08 -21.85 55.41
C ASN A 351 34.27 -20.35 55.14
N LYS A 352 35.45 -19.82 55.45
CA LYS A 352 35.85 -18.46 55.05
C LYS A 352 36.50 -18.51 53.68
N HIS A 353 35.85 -17.95 52.67
CA HIS A 353 36.41 -17.83 51.33
C HIS A 353 36.92 -16.42 51.08
N ARG A 354 38.07 -16.28 50.43
CA ARG A 354 38.54 -15.00 49.89
C ARG A 354 37.56 -14.50 48.81
N LEU A 355 37.67 -13.22 48.44
CA LEU A 355 36.88 -12.64 47.34
C LEU A 355 37.12 -13.33 45.98
N SER A 356 38.27 -13.97 45.82
CA SER A 356 38.60 -14.81 44.65
C SER A 356 37.89 -16.16 44.63
N GLY A 357 37.23 -16.54 45.73
CA GLY A 357 36.61 -17.85 45.93
C GLY A 357 37.52 -18.91 46.58
N GLU A 358 38.81 -18.61 46.77
CA GLU A 358 39.76 -19.51 47.45
C GLU A 358 39.37 -19.71 48.92
N LEU A 359 39.31 -20.97 49.37
CA LEU A 359 39.06 -21.31 50.78
C LEU A 359 40.26 -20.89 51.65
N LYS A 360 40.02 -20.03 52.65
CA LYS A 360 41.06 -19.55 53.58
C LYS A 360 41.11 -20.36 54.87
N SER A 361 39.96 -20.64 55.48
CA SER A 361 39.86 -21.42 56.72
C SER A 361 38.47 -22.04 56.86
N VAL A 362 38.37 -23.06 57.71
CA VAL A 362 37.11 -23.68 58.11
C VAL A 362 36.94 -23.52 59.61
N GLU A 363 35.78 -23.06 60.06
CA GLU A 363 35.48 -22.80 61.46
C GLU A 363 34.34 -23.69 61.92
N THR A 364 34.54 -24.38 63.04
CA THR A 364 33.49 -25.14 63.71
C THR A 364 33.07 -24.37 64.95
N LEU A 365 31.87 -23.78 64.93
CA LEU A 365 31.31 -22.95 65.98
C LEU A 365 30.12 -23.63 66.65
N SER A 366 29.83 -23.23 67.88
CA SER A 366 28.67 -23.62 68.67
C SER A 366 28.11 -22.39 69.39
N TYR A 367 26.79 -22.31 69.54
CA TYR A 367 26.15 -21.19 70.22
C TYR A 367 26.12 -21.43 71.73
N ARG A 368 26.74 -20.55 72.52
CA ARG A 368 26.78 -20.64 73.99
C ARG A 368 26.80 -19.26 74.62
N ASP A 369 25.92 -19.04 75.59
CA ASP A 369 25.84 -17.79 76.38
C ASP A 369 25.76 -16.52 75.52
N SER A 370 24.99 -16.56 74.42
CA SER A 370 24.87 -15.49 73.41
C SER A 370 26.12 -15.21 72.58
N ASN A 371 27.14 -16.05 72.69
CA ASN A 371 28.37 -15.99 71.89
C ASN A 371 28.46 -17.20 70.96
N LEU A 372 29.24 -17.06 69.89
CA LEU A 372 29.64 -18.21 69.08
C LEU A 372 31.07 -18.59 69.43
N ILE A 373 31.24 -19.82 69.91
CA ILE A 373 32.52 -20.33 70.41
C ILE A 373 32.90 -21.55 69.60
N GLY A 374 34.16 -21.65 69.21
CA GLY A 374 34.60 -22.74 68.36
C GLY A 374 36.09 -22.79 68.10
N THR A 375 36.46 -23.51 67.06
CA THR A 375 37.83 -23.64 66.59
C THR A 375 37.92 -23.50 65.08
N ASP A 376 39.01 -22.93 64.57
CA ASP A 376 39.30 -22.97 63.14
C ASP A 376 40.10 -24.22 62.72
N SER A 377 40.34 -24.34 61.42
CA SER A 377 41.12 -25.42 60.81
C SER A 377 42.61 -25.41 61.18
N GLU A 378 43.11 -24.31 61.72
CA GLU A 378 44.49 -24.18 62.23
C GLU A 378 44.58 -24.51 63.74
N GLY A 379 43.44 -24.78 64.39
CA GLY A 379 43.35 -25.16 65.81
C GLY A 379 43.22 -23.98 66.77
N TYR A 380 42.99 -22.76 66.27
CA TYR A 380 42.78 -21.59 67.12
C TYR A 380 41.39 -21.61 67.75
N ASN A 381 41.32 -21.36 69.05
CA ASN A 381 40.04 -21.14 69.73
C ASN A 381 39.48 -19.78 69.33
N LEU A 382 38.23 -19.75 68.88
CA LEU A 382 37.52 -18.56 68.42
C LEU A 382 36.36 -18.24 69.37
N ILE A 383 36.18 -16.97 69.70
CA ILE A 383 35.03 -16.45 70.46
C ILE A 383 34.51 -15.22 69.72
N TYR A 384 33.31 -15.33 69.16
CA TYR A 384 32.57 -14.21 68.57
C TYR A 384 31.55 -13.68 69.59
N LYS A 385 31.72 -12.41 69.98
CA LYS A 385 30.80 -11.68 70.86
C LYS A 385 30.00 -10.68 70.05
N LYS A 386 28.68 -10.72 70.17
CA LYS A 386 27.81 -9.79 69.45
C LYS A 386 27.87 -8.42 70.12
N ILE A 387 28.19 -7.38 69.35
CA ILE A 387 28.18 -6.00 69.85
C ILE A 387 26.74 -5.50 69.73
N VAL A 388 26.05 -5.41 70.86
CA VAL A 388 24.71 -4.81 70.92
C VAL A 388 24.90 -3.29 70.92
N GLU A 389 24.53 -2.62 69.83
CA GLU A 389 24.41 -1.17 69.83
C GLU A 389 23.33 -0.77 70.84
N LEU A 390 23.72 -0.01 71.86
CA LEU A 390 22.86 0.49 72.94
C LEU A 390 21.95 1.62 72.47
#